data_AF-A0A9E2NAX0-F1
#
_entry.id   AF-A0A9E2NAX0-F1
#
_cell.length_a   1.000
_cell.length_b   1.000
_cell.length_c   1.000
_cell.angle_alpha   90.00
_cell.angle_beta   90.00
_cell.angle_gamma   90.00
#
_symmetry.space_group_name_H-M   'P 1'
#
loop_
_entity.id
_entity.type
_entity.pdbx_description
1 polymer ?
#
loop_
_entity_poly.entity_id
_entity_poly.type
_entity_poly.pdbx_seq_one_letter_code
_entity_poly.pdbx_strand_id
1 'polypeptide(L)'
;DRCMFCGNCYTMCPAMPLADPQGDGVALWVGGKVSNARSMPKFSKLAVPFIPNTPPRWPEVVEGVKTMVDVYADGARPYERMGEFIERIGWEQWFKLTGFEFTTHHIDDYRFAMTTWRSSTQFRFTD
;
A
#
# COMPACT_ATOMS: atom_id res chain seq x y z
N ASP A 1 7.29 18.90 -13.16
CA ASP A 1 8.38 18.00 -12.72
C ASP A 1 8.42 17.74 -11.22
N ARG A 2 8.08 18.69 -10.32
CA ARG A 2 8.14 18.48 -8.85
C ARG A 2 6.80 18.22 -8.14
N CYS A 3 5.68 18.36 -8.85
CA CYS A 3 4.36 18.14 -8.27
C CYS A 3 4.10 16.63 -8.13
N MET A 4 3.52 16.22 -7.00
CA MET A 4 3.05 14.85 -6.75
C MET A 4 1.54 14.78 -6.41
N PHE A 5 0.80 15.85 -6.72
CA PHE A 5 -0.67 15.88 -6.69
C PHE A 5 -1.34 15.73 -5.30
N CYS A 6 -0.67 16.08 -4.19
CA CYS A 6 -1.28 15.99 -2.85
C CYS A 6 -2.43 16.96 -2.56
N GLY A 7 -2.65 17.96 -3.40
CA GLY A 7 -3.72 18.95 -3.23
C GLY A 7 -3.55 19.95 -2.08
N ASN A 8 -2.45 19.91 -1.31
CA ASN A 8 -2.28 20.85 -0.20
C ASN A 8 -2.25 22.33 -0.62
N CYS A 9 -1.80 22.62 -1.85
CA CYS A 9 -1.88 23.97 -2.41
C CYS A 9 -3.32 24.44 -2.65
N TYR A 10 -4.24 23.53 -3.02
CA TYR A 10 -5.66 23.84 -3.18
C TYR A 10 -6.33 24.14 -1.84
N THR A 11 -6.01 23.38 -0.79
CA THR A 11 -6.48 23.64 0.57
C THR A 11 -6.15 25.06 1.02
N MET A 12 -4.96 25.56 0.67
CA MET A 12 -4.52 26.91 1.04
C MET A 12 -5.00 27.99 0.07
N CYS A 13 -5.31 27.64 -1.18
CA CYS A 13 -5.67 28.57 -2.24
C CYS A 13 -6.76 27.99 -3.16
N PRO A 14 -7.99 28.54 -3.14
CA PRO A 14 -9.09 28.03 -3.95
C PRO A 14 -8.88 28.19 -5.46
N ALA A 15 -7.91 29.03 -5.88
CA ALA A 15 -7.55 29.23 -7.28
C ALA A 15 -6.58 28.16 -7.83
N MET A 16 -6.27 27.11 -7.05
CA MET A 16 -5.41 25.99 -7.45
C MET A 16 -6.18 24.66 -7.56
N PRO A 17 -7.32 24.58 -8.30
CA PRO A 17 -8.06 23.33 -8.43
C PRO A 17 -7.25 22.27 -9.17
N LEU A 18 -7.43 21.00 -8.79
CA LEU A 18 -6.72 19.86 -9.39
C LEU A 18 -7.57 18.59 -9.54
N ALA A 19 -8.85 18.61 -9.15
CA ALA A 19 -9.71 17.45 -9.27
C ALA A 19 -9.94 17.11 -10.75
N ASP A 20 -9.76 15.85 -11.11
CA ASP A 20 -9.89 15.33 -12.47
C ASP A 20 -10.55 13.95 -12.44
N PRO A 21 -11.77 13.76 -12.97
CA PRO A 21 -12.46 12.47 -12.94
C PRO A 21 -11.70 11.29 -13.56
N GLN A 22 -10.76 11.57 -14.47
CA GLN A 22 -9.98 10.56 -15.19
C GLN A 22 -8.63 10.29 -14.52
N GLY A 23 -7.97 11.32 -14.00
CA GLY A 23 -6.71 11.23 -13.27
C GLY A 23 -6.86 10.86 -11.79
N ASP A 24 -7.99 11.16 -11.17
CA ASP A 24 -8.26 10.83 -9.76
C ASP A 24 -8.63 9.36 -9.60
N GLY A 25 -8.19 8.77 -8.49
CA GLY A 25 -8.42 7.36 -8.19
C GLY A 25 -8.13 7.00 -6.74
N VAL A 26 -8.01 5.70 -6.48
CA VAL A 26 -7.80 5.13 -5.15
C VAL A 26 -6.48 4.36 -5.10
N ALA A 27 -5.68 4.64 -4.06
CA ALA A 27 -4.53 3.82 -3.71
C ALA A 27 -4.90 2.88 -2.55
N LEU A 28 -4.43 1.64 -2.58
CA LEU A 28 -4.65 0.67 -1.51
C LEU A 28 -3.43 0.56 -0.60
N TRP A 29 -3.67 0.46 0.71
CA TRP A 29 -2.64 0.45 1.74
C TRP A 29 -2.90 -0.68 2.75
N VAL A 30 -1.84 -1.32 3.24
CA VAL A 30 -1.95 -2.51 4.10
C VAL A 30 -0.90 -2.52 5.23
N GLY A 31 -1.16 -3.29 6.28
CA GLY A 31 -0.16 -3.64 7.31
C GLY A 31 -0.04 -2.68 8.50
N GLY A 32 -0.86 -1.62 8.54
CA GLY A 32 -0.85 -0.67 9.66
C GLY A 32 -1.53 -1.21 10.93
N LYS A 33 -1.10 -0.72 12.10
CA LYS A 33 -1.78 -0.95 13.39
C LYS A 33 -1.46 0.12 14.42
N VAL A 34 -2.38 0.32 15.36
CA VAL A 34 -2.25 1.28 16.47
C VAL A 34 -2.01 0.61 17.83
N SER A 35 -2.47 -0.64 18.01
CA SER A 35 -2.34 -1.35 19.29
C SER A 35 -0.90 -1.82 19.57
N ASN A 36 -0.50 -1.81 20.85
CA ASN A 36 0.79 -2.35 21.33
C ASN A 36 0.80 -3.87 21.56
N ALA A 37 -0.30 -4.58 21.29
CA ALA A 37 -0.35 -6.02 21.46
C ALA A 37 0.64 -6.73 20.53
N ARG A 38 1.53 -7.54 21.12
CA ARG A 38 2.59 -8.38 20.49
C ARG A 38 3.70 -7.65 19.74
N SER A 39 3.38 -6.64 18.93
CA SER A 39 4.37 -5.81 18.24
C SER A 39 3.98 -4.33 18.29
N MET A 40 4.94 -3.45 18.02
CA MET A 40 4.76 -2.00 18.08
C MET A 40 3.74 -1.50 17.05
N PRO A 41 3.14 -0.31 17.25
CA PRO A 41 2.34 0.37 16.23
C PRO A 41 3.13 0.58 14.94
N LYS A 42 2.45 0.48 13.79
CA LYS A 42 3.07 0.58 12.46
C LYS A 42 2.18 1.36 11.50
N PHE A 43 2.81 2.15 10.62
CA PHE A 43 2.13 2.72 9.47
C PHE A 43 1.83 1.65 8.43
N SER A 44 0.70 1.78 7.75
CA SER A 44 0.42 1.04 6.52
C SER A 44 1.45 1.38 5.43
N LYS A 45 1.55 0.49 4.44
CA LYS A 45 2.42 0.62 3.27
C LYS A 45 1.61 0.45 1.99
N LEU A 46 2.08 1.07 0.92
CA LEU A 46 1.39 1.07 -0.37
C LEU A 46 1.37 -0.36 -0.92
N ALA A 47 0.19 -0.83 -1.28
CA ALA A 47 -0.07 -2.14 -1.85
C ALA A 47 -0.44 -2.07 -3.33
N VAL A 48 -1.27 -1.07 -3.69
CA VAL A 48 -1.65 -0.78 -5.07
C VAL A 48 -1.58 0.73 -5.27
N PRO A 49 -0.76 1.23 -6.21
CA PRO A 49 -0.50 2.65 -6.36
C PRO A 49 -1.71 3.43 -6.88
N PHE A 50 -2.49 2.83 -7.78
CA PHE A 50 -3.59 3.51 -8.42
C PHE A 50 -4.64 2.53 -8.93
N ILE A 51 -5.91 2.85 -8.66
CA ILE A 51 -7.09 2.21 -9.22
C ILE A 51 -8.00 3.34 -9.70
N PRO A 52 -8.46 3.35 -10.96
CA PRO A 52 -9.32 4.41 -11.48
C PRO A 52 -10.67 4.43 -10.76
N ASN A 53 -11.31 5.60 -10.73
CA ASN A 53 -12.65 5.73 -10.19
C ASN A 53 -13.69 5.06 -11.11
N THR A 54 -14.41 4.07 -10.59
CA THR A 54 -15.49 3.34 -11.28
C THR A 54 -16.81 3.38 -10.49
N PRO A 55 -17.43 4.57 -10.31
CA PRO A 55 -18.73 4.69 -9.67
C PRO A 55 -19.83 3.89 -10.40
N PRO A 56 -20.86 3.37 -9.68
CA PRO A 56 -21.15 3.60 -8.27
C PRO A 56 -20.62 2.50 -7.33
N ARG A 57 -19.87 1.51 -7.83
CA ARG A 57 -19.56 0.28 -7.07
C ARG A 57 -18.07 -0.01 -6.88
N TRP A 58 -17.18 0.63 -7.63
CA TRP A 58 -15.73 0.41 -7.54
C TRP A 58 -15.32 -1.07 -7.50
N PRO A 59 -15.76 -1.90 -8.47
CA PRO A 59 -15.52 -3.34 -8.43
C PRO A 59 -14.03 -3.69 -8.31
N GLU A 60 -13.14 -2.94 -8.96
CA GLU A 60 -11.70 -3.15 -8.93
C GLU A 60 -11.10 -2.89 -7.54
N VAL A 61 -11.59 -1.86 -6.83
CA VAL A 61 -11.18 -1.56 -5.45
C VAL A 61 -11.64 -2.68 -4.51
N VAL A 62 -12.90 -3.10 -4.65
CA VAL A 62 -13.49 -4.16 -3.82
C VAL A 62 -12.75 -5.48 -4.04
N GLU A 63 -12.45 -5.83 -5.29
CA GLU A 63 -11.67 -7.00 -5.64
C GLU A 63 -10.26 -6.94 -5.02
N GLY A 64 -9.55 -5.81 -5.15
CA GLY A 64 -8.23 -5.63 -4.53
C GLY A 64 -8.27 -5.79 -3.00
N VAL A 65 -9.26 -5.20 -2.32
CA VAL A 65 -9.44 -5.35 -0.87
C VAL A 65 -9.75 -6.80 -0.49
N LYS A 66 -10.64 -7.46 -1.24
CA LYS A 66 -11.01 -8.85 -1.00
C LYS A 66 -9.80 -9.77 -1.17
N THR A 67 -9.01 -9.62 -2.23
CA THR A 67 -7.78 -10.39 -2.44
C THR A 67 -6.81 -10.26 -1.27
N MET A 68 -6.60 -9.04 -0.74
CA MET A 68 -5.74 -8.85 0.44
C MET A 68 -6.28 -9.56 1.69
N VAL A 69 -7.60 -9.56 1.89
CA VAL A 69 -8.25 -10.22 3.03
C VAL A 69 -8.19 -11.74 2.89
N ASP A 70 -8.46 -12.28 1.70
CA ASP A 70 -8.46 -13.72 1.44
C ASP A 70 -7.05 -14.31 1.63
N VAL A 71 -6.02 -13.68 1.04
CA VAL A 71 -4.61 -14.09 1.23
C VAL A 71 -4.19 -14.04 2.70
N TYR A 72 -4.63 -13.03 3.43
CA TYR A 72 -4.37 -12.94 4.86
C TYR A 72 -5.09 -14.03 5.66
N ALA A 73 -6.37 -14.28 5.38
CA ALA A 73 -7.16 -15.30 6.07
C ALA A 73 -6.59 -16.70 5.86
N ASP A 74 -6.10 -17.01 4.67
CA ASP A 74 -5.53 -18.30 4.32
C ASP A 74 -4.11 -18.51 4.88
N GLY A 75 -3.32 -17.43 4.99
CA GLY A 75 -1.88 -17.52 5.34
C GLY A 75 -1.50 -17.08 6.76
N ALA A 76 -2.37 -16.35 7.47
CA ALA A 76 -2.07 -15.81 8.79
C ALA A 76 -2.22 -16.87 9.89
N ARG A 77 -1.34 -16.78 10.89
CA ARG A 77 -1.41 -17.62 12.09
C ARG A 77 -2.37 -17.01 13.11
N PRO A 78 -2.92 -17.81 14.05
CA PRO A 78 -3.74 -17.27 15.13
C PRO A 78 -3.08 -16.05 15.78
N TYR A 79 -3.91 -15.03 15.96
CA TYR A 79 -3.55 -13.73 16.52
C TYR A 79 -2.76 -12.80 15.62
N GLU A 80 -2.05 -13.23 14.57
CA GLU A 80 -1.31 -12.29 13.70
C GLU A 80 -2.21 -11.16 13.19
N ARG A 81 -1.64 -9.97 13.01
CA ARG A 81 -2.28 -8.89 12.23
C ARG A 81 -1.71 -8.92 10.82
N MET A 82 -2.36 -8.29 9.85
CA MET A 82 -1.86 -8.24 8.46
C MET A 82 -0.38 -7.83 8.38
N GLY A 83 0.04 -6.80 9.13
CA GLY A 83 1.44 -6.38 9.15
C GLY A 83 2.40 -7.43 9.72
N GLU A 84 1.99 -8.15 10.76
CA GLU A 84 2.78 -9.22 11.37
C GLU A 84 2.91 -10.43 10.43
N PHE A 85 1.81 -10.76 9.73
CA PHE A 85 1.79 -11.77 8.67
C PHE A 85 2.76 -11.41 7.54
N ILE A 86 2.66 -10.19 6.99
CA ILE A 86 3.51 -9.71 5.89
C ILE A 86 4.98 -9.73 6.30
N GLU A 87 5.32 -9.26 7.50
CA GLU A 87 6.71 -9.24 7.98
C GLU A 87 7.30 -10.64 8.15
N ARG A 88 6.49 -11.61 8.58
CA ARG A 88 6.93 -13.00 8.70
C ARG A 88 7.22 -13.63 7.34
N ILE A 89 6.37 -13.38 6.34
CA ILE A 89 6.55 -13.98 5.01
C ILE A 89 7.49 -13.18 4.10
N GLY A 90 7.70 -11.90 4.38
CA GLY A 90 8.41 -10.95 3.52
C GLY A 90 7.51 -10.35 2.45
N TRP A 91 7.81 -9.11 2.05
CA TRP A 91 7.04 -8.39 1.03
C TRP A 91 7.09 -9.09 -0.32
N GLU A 92 8.22 -9.67 -0.70
CA GLU A 92 8.38 -10.42 -1.93
C GLU A 92 7.34 -11.56 -2.05
N GLN A 93 7.15 -12.33 -0.98
CA GLN A 93 6.18 -13.41 -0.95
C GLN A 93 4.75 -12.87 -0.91
N TRP A 94 4.51 -11.75 -0.23
CA TRP A 94 3.19 -11.15 -0.15
C TRP A 94 2.69 -10.70 -1.53
N PHE A 95 3.52 -9.99 -2.32
CA PHE A 95 3.19 -9.60 -3.68
C PHE A 95 2.96 -10.82 -4.59
N LYS A 96 3.75 -11.89 -4.42
CA LYS A 96 3.52 -13.15 -5.13
C LYS A 96 2.17 -13.80 -4.80
N LEU A 97 1.75 -13.79 -3.53
CA LEU A 97 0.48 -14.38 -3.09
C LEU A 97 -0.74 -13.55 -3.50
N THR A 98 -0.65 -12.22 -3.47
CA THR A 98 -1.75 -11.35 -3.90
C THR A 98 -1.86 -11.22 -5.41
N GLY A 99 -0.78 -11.51 -6.15
CA GLY A 99 -0.71 -11.29 -7.58
C GLY A 99 -0.67 -9.80 -7.97
N PHE A 100 -0.42 -8.91 -7.01
CA PHE A 100 -0.26 -7.48 -7.28
C PHE A 100 1.09 -7.20 -7.94
N GLU A 101 1.10 -6.27 -8.88
CA GLU A 101 2.31 -5.85 -9.55
C GLU A 101 3.12 -4.87 -8.68
N PHE A 102 4.37 -5.23 -8.37
CA PHE A 102 5.30 -4.33 -7.73
C PHE A 102 5.93 -3.39 -8.76
N THR A 103 5.55 -2.12 -8.71
CA THR A 103 6.07 -1.05 -9.59
C THR A 103 6.99 -0.10 -8.84
N THR A 104 7.64 0.81 -9.58
CA THR A 104 8.50 1.87 -9.01
C THR A 104 7.78 2.77 -8.01
N HIS A 105 6.44 2.92 -8.11
CA HIS A 105 5.64 3.73 -7.19
C HIS A 105 5.61 3.21 -5.75
N HIS A 106 6.01 1.96 -5.51
CA HIS A 106 6.10 1.39 -4.17
C HIS A 106 7.38 1.78 -3.43
N ILE A 107 8.40 2.22 -4.17
CA ILE A 107 9.69 2.60 -3.60
C ILE A 107 9.56 4.04 -3.11
N ASP A 108 9.72 4.24 -1.81
CA ASP A 108 9.68 5.57 -1.22
C ASP A 108 10.77 6.46 -1.85
N ASP A 109 10.36 7.67 -2.25
CA ASP A 109 11.21 8.73 -2.77
C ASP A 109 11.09 10.03 -1.94
N TYR A 110 10.32 9.99 -0.84
CA TYR A 110 10.16 11.10 0.06
C TYR A 110 11.36 11.25 1.01
N ARG A 111 11.40 12.36 1.74
CA ARG A 111 12.53 12.67 2.63
C ARG A 111 12.83 11.50 3.58
N PHE A 112 14.09 11.07 3.62
CA PHE A 112 14.59 9.91 4.39
C PHE A 112 14.13 8.53 3.88
N ALA A 113 13.73 8.42 2.62
CA ALA A 113 13.37 7.19 1.93
C ALA A 113 14.36 6.03 2.11
N MET A 114 15.66 6.31 2.24
CA MET A 114 16.70 5.30 2.48
C MET A 114 16.40 4.36 3.67
N THR A 115 15.60 4.81 4.64
CA THR A 115 15.19 3.98 5.79
C THR A 115 14.17 2.89 5.44
N THR A 116 13.53 2.98 4.26
CA THR A 116 12.57 1.98 3.77
C THR A 116 13.22 0.92 2.89
N TRP A 117 14.43 1.18 2.38
CA TRP A 117 15.14 0.28 1.47
C TRP A 117 15.77 -0.90 2.21
N ARG A 118 15.95 -2.02 1.50
CA ARG A 118 16.63 -3.20 2.04
C ARG A 118 18.15 -2.99 2.01
N SER A 119 18.75 -2.74 3.17
CA SER A 119 20.21 -2.65 3.37
C SER A 119 20.80 -3.97 3.90
N SER A 120 20.32 -5.10 3.36
CA SER A 120 20.71 -6.46 3.78
C SER A 120 20.73 -7.40 2.58
N THR A 121 21.52 -8.46 2.67
CA THR A 121 21.61 -9.53 1.66
C THR A 121 20.48 -10.56 1.78
N GLN A 122 19.68 -10.50 2.85
CA GLN A 122 18.61 -11.48 3.09
C GLN A 122 17.39 -11.15 2.23
N PHE A 123 17.03 -12.00 1.28
CA PHE A 123 15.80 -11.94 0.49
C PHE A 123 15.39 -13.36 0.06
N ARG A 124 14.13 -13.55 -0.33
CA ARG A 124 13.65 -14.81 -0.92
C ARG A 124 13.57 -14.68 -2.44
N PHE A 125 13.97 -15.72 -3.15
CA PHE A 125 13.73 -15.79 -4.60
C PHE A 125 12.24 -15.98 -4.85
N THR A 126 11.67 -15.11 -5.67
CA THR A 126 10.28 -15.18 -6.13
C THR A 126 10.31 -15.24 -7.64
N ASP A 127 10.18 -16.45 -8.18
CA ASP A 127 9.98 -16.69 -9.62
C ASP A 127 8.69 -16.02 -10.12
#